data_AF-A0A353M1S9-F1
#
_entry.id   AF-A0A353M1S9-F1
#
_cell.length_a   1.000
_cell.length_b   1.000
_cell.length_c   1.000
_cell.angle_alpha   90.00
_cell.angle_beta   90.00
_cell.angle_gamma   90.00
#
_symmetry.space_group_name_H-M   'P 1'
#
loop_
_entity.id
_entity.type
_entity.pdbx_description
1 polymer ?
#
loop_
_entity_poly.entity_id
_entity_poly.type
_entity_poly.pdbx_seq_one_letter_code
_entity_poly.pdbx_strand_id
1 'polypeptide(L)'
;SFANSIEANEILQGERGVPIMRHVREALAADLSPVEQKIYQYLTDLGREAATEILLDSPVQAQIRDVYIRLAEEVVFDRTTPEDAAGAFRVEAQGILDRYEQ
;
A
#
# COMPACT_ATOMS: atom_id res chain seq x y z
N SER A 1 16.25 -0.35 -16.99
CA SER A 1 15.75 -1.62 -16.43
C SER A 1 14.80 -2.25 -17.42
N PHE A 2 14.76 -3.59 -17.51
CA PHE A 2 13.78 -4.38 -18.27
C PHE A 2 12.31 -3.96 -17.98
N ALA A 3 12.09 -3.23 -16.88
CA ALA A 3 10.83 -2.59 -16.49
C ALA A 3 10.30 -1.48 -17.41
N ASN A 4 11.04 -1.03 -18.43
CA ASN A 4 10.63 0.05 -19.34
C ASN A 4 10.29 -0.41 -20.77
N SER A 5 10.27 -1.72 -21.05
CA SER A 5 9.83 -2.24 -22.35
C SER A 5 8.36 -2.67 -22.30
N ILE A 6 7.60 -2.33 -23.35
CA ILE A 6 6.19 -2.69 -23.54
C ILE A 6 5.98 -4.20 -23.40
N GLU A 7 6.94 -4.98 -23.91
CA GLU A 7 6.99 -6.45 -23.83
C GLU A 7 6.96 -7.01 -22.39
N ALA A 8 7.54 -6.30 -21.42
CA ALA A 8 7.55 -6.76 -20.03
C ALA A 8 6.19 -6.54 -19.33
N ASN A 9 5.40 -5.56 -19.77
CA ASN A 9 4.04 -5.32 -19.26
C ASN A 9 3.00 -6.24 -19.92
N GLU A 10 3.22 -6.67 -21.17
CA GLU A 10 2.35 -7.63 -21.87
C GLU A 10 2.40 -9.03 -21.24
N ILE A 11 3.57 -9.48 -20.77
CA ILE A 11 3.73 -10.78 -20.10
C ILE A 11 3.13 -10.80 -18.69
N LEU A 12 3.15 -9.67 -17.98
CA LEU A 12 2.73 -9.60 -16.57
C LEU A 12 1.24 -9.32 -16.35
N GLN A 13 0.46 -9.08 -17.41
CA GLN A 13 -1.01 -8.87 -17.38
C GLN A 13 -1.55 -8.09 -16.16
N GLY A 14 -0.83 -7.06 -15.69
CA GLY A 14 -1.30 -6.27 -14.55
C GLY A 14 -1.29 -6.99 -13.18
N GLU A 15 -0.59 -8.11 -12.99
CA GLU A 15 -0.45 -8.77 -11.67
C GLU A 15 0.31 -7.92 -10.63
N ARG A 16 0.95 -6.82 -11.06
CA ARG A 16 1.55 -5.81 -10.16
C ARG A 16 0.71 -4.54 -10.02
N GLY A 17 -0.57 -4.60 -10.37
CA GLY A 17 -1.49 -3.47 -10.38
C GLY A 17 -1.48 -2.69 -11.69
N VAL A 18 -2.45 -1.79 -11.82
CA VAL A 18 -2.66 -1.00 -13.04
C VAL A 18 -1.47 -0.07 -13.29
N PRO A 19 -0.92 -0.04 -14.52
CA PRO A 19 0.20 0.83 -14.86
C PRO A 19 -0.12 2.30 -14.56
N ILE A 20 0.80 3.00 -13.89
CA ILE A 20 0.68 4.42 -13.53
C ILE A 20 0.65 5.32 -14.78
N MET A 21 1.25 4.88 -15.89
CA MET A 21 1.37 5.65 -17.11
C MET A 21 0.10 5.58 -17.98
N ARG A 22 -0.51 6.75 -18.20
CA ARG A 22 -1.75 6.91 -18.98
C ARG A 22 -1.69 6.28 -20.39
N HIS A 23 -0.56 6.44 -21.10
CA HIS A 23 -0.39 5.91 -22.45
C HIS A 23 -0.36 4.36 -22.51
N VAL A 24 0.09 3.70 -21.44
CA VAL A 24 0.04 2.23 -21.33
C VAL A 24 -1.39 1.77 -21.05
N ARG A 25 -2.14 2.52 -20.22
CA ARG A 25 -3.56 2.25 -19.97
C ARG A 25 -4.43 2.40 -21.22
N GLU A 26 -4.16 3.43 -22.03
CA GLU A 26 -4.88 3.68 -23.30
C GLU A 26 -4.61 2.58 -24.34
N ALA A 27 -3.39 2.03 -24.39
CA ALA A 27 -3.04 0.93 -25.29
C ALA A 27 -3.69 -0.41 -24.91
N LEU A 28 -3.86 -0.66 -23.60
CA LEU A 28 -4.45 -1.91 -23.08
C LEU A 28 -5.98 -1.87 -23.00
N ALA A 29 -6.60 -0.69 -23.04
CA ALA A 29 -8.05 -0.49 -22.89
C ALA A 29 -8.91 -1.18 -23.96
N ALA A 30 -8.33 -1.50 -25.13
CA ALA A 30 -9.05 -2.16 -26.22
C ALA A 30 -9.47 -3.60 -25.88
N ASP A 31 -8.73 -4.28 -25.00
CA ASP A 31 -8.92 -5.69 -24.67
C ASP A 31 -9.43 -5.93 -23.23
N LEU A 32 -9.80 -4.87 -22.50
CA LEU A 32 -10.26 -4.98 -21.11
C LEU A 32 -11.72 -5.45 -21.01
N SER A 33 -11.94 -6.45 -20.18
CA SER A 33 -13.27 -6.86 -19.72
C SER A 33 -13.99 -5.72 -18.99
N PRO A 34 -15.33 -5.76 -18.86
CA PRO A 34 -16.09 -4.75 -18.12
C PRO A 34 -15.68 -4.60 -16.65
N VAL A 35 -15.11 -5.65 -16.03
CA VAL A 35 -14.61 -5.61 -14.65
C VAL A 35 -13.30 -4.82 -14.59
N GLU A 36 -12.39 -5.07 -15.52
CA GLU A 36 -11.11 -4.36 -15.59
C GLU A 36 -11.30 -2.87 -15.91
N GLN A 37 -12.25 -2.54 -16.77
CA GLN A 37 -12.62 -1.14 -17.03
C GLN A 37 -13.04 -0.39 -15.76
N LYS A 38 -13.79 -1.03 -14.85
CA LYS A 38 -14.18 -0.44 -13.57
C LYS A 38 -12.98 -0.23 -12.64
N ILE A 39 -12.06 -1.19 -12.58
CA ILE A 39 -10.83 -1.08 -11.78
C ILE A 39 -9.97 0.08 -12.31
N TYR A 40 -9.86 0.21 -13.63
CA TYR A 40 -9.09 1.27 -14.28
C TYR A 40 -9.68 2.66 -14.03
N GLN A 41 -11.01 2.78 -14.12
CA GLN A 41 -11.70 4.03 -13.83
C GLN A 41 -11.48 4.45 -12.37
N TYR A 42 -11.65 3.52 -11.42
CA TYR A 42 -11.43 3.77 -10.00
C TYR A 42 -10.01 4.28 -9.72
N LEU A 43 -8.98 3.66 -10.28
CA LEU A 43 -7.59 4.07 -10.08
C LEU A 43 -7.24 5.39 -10.78
N THR A 44 -7.90 5.69 -11.91
CA THR A 44 -7.76 6.98 -12.60
C THR A 44 -8.35 8.12 -11.77
N ASP A 45 -9.49 7.88 -11.14
CA ASP A 45 -10.12 8.86 -10.25
C ASP A 45 -9.28 9.06 -8.98
N LEU A 46 -8.77 7.96 -8.39
CA LEU A 46 -7.90 7.99 -7.21
C LEU A 46 -6.57 8.72 -7.48
N GLY A 47 -6.01 8.58 -8.68
CA GLY A 47 -4.76 9.24 -9.07
C GLY A 47 -4.80 10.78 -9.04
N ARG A 48 -6.00 11.39 -8.99
CA ARG A 48 -6.14 12.85 -8.79
C ARG A 48 -5.95 13.29 -7.34
N GLU A 49 -6.14 12.37 -6.40
CA GLU A 49 -6.09 12.62 -4.95
C GLU A 49 -4.93 11.88 -4.26
N ALA A 50 -4.30 10.93 -4.95
CA ALA A 50 -3.21 10.13 -4.40
C ALA A 50 -1.98 11.00 -4.10
N ALA A 51 -1.44 10.87 -2.87
CA ALA A 51 -0.19 11.47 -2.49
C ALA A 51 0.95 10.99 -3.41
N THR A 52 1.74 11.92 -3.95
CA THR A 52 2.88 11.63 -4.83
C THR A 52 4.12 11.16 -4.08
N GLU A 53 4.09 11.20 -2.75
CA GLU A 53 5.21 10.78 -1.92
C GLU A 53 5.25 9.26 -1.80
N ILE A 54 6.23 8.66 -2.46
CA ILE A 54 6.62 7.28 -2.19
C ILE A 54 7.40 7.31 -0.88
N LEU A 55 6.71 7.03 0.22
CA LEU A 55 7.38 6.77 1.48
C LEU A 55 8.16 5.46 1.32
N LEU A 56 9.49 5.53 1.42
CA LEU A 56 10.32 4.34 1.52
C LEU A 56 9.97 3.64 2.84
N ASP A 57 9.55 2.38 2.75
CA ASP A 57 9.27 1.56 3.92
C ASP A 57 10.51 1.53 4.82
N SER A 58 10.37 2.01 6.06
CA SER A 58 11.44 1.94 7.07
C SER A 58 11.80 0.46 7.32
N PRO A 59 13.08 0.10 7.55
CA PRO A 59 13.46 -1.29 7.83
C PRO A 59 12.78 -1.89 9.07
N VAL A 60 12.25 -1.04 9.96
CA VAL A 60 11.48 -1.45 11.13
C VAL A 60 9.96 -1.43 10.93
N GLN A 61 9.48 -1.13 9.73
CA GLN A 61 8.05 -1.06 9.41
C GLN A 61 7.30 -2.35 9.76
N ALA A 62 7.89 -3.51 9.48
CA ALA A 62 7.28 -4.79 9.82
C ALA A 62 7.04 -4.92 11.34
N GLN A 63 8.03 -4.55 12.15
CA GLN A 63 7.91 -4.61 13.62
C GLN A 63 6.85 -3.65 14.15
N ILE A 64 6.80 -2.42 13.62
CA ILE A 64 5.77 -1.44 14.00
C ILE A 64 4.37 -1.94 13.57
N ARG A 65 4.26 -2.58 12.40
CA ARG A 65 3.01 -3.19 11.92
C ARG A 65 2.56 -4.32 12.83
N ASP A 66 3.46 -5.17 13.31
CA ASP A 66 3.13 -6.27 14.22
C ASP A 66 2.57 -5.75 15.55
N VAL A 67 3.16 -4.68 16.10
CA VAL A 67 2.62 -3.99 17.29
C VAL A 67 1.21 -3.45 17.02
N TYR A 68 1.00 -2.81 15.86
CA TYR A 68 -0.32 -2.31 15.48
C TYR A 68 -1.36 -3.43 15.40
N ILE A 69 -1.06 -4.54 14.71
CA ILE A 69 -2.00 -5.65 14.52
C ILE A 69 -2.39 -6.23 15.88
N ARG A 70 -1.41 -6.51 16.75
CA ARG A 70 -1.67 -7.07 18.08
C ARG A 70 -2.60 -6.17 18.91
N LEU A 71 -2.33 -4.86 18.95
CA LEU A 71 -3.14 -3.91 19.71
C LEU A 71 -4.53 -3.72 19.10
N ALA A 72 -4.65 -3.75 17.77
CA ALA A 72 -5.93 -3.72 17.09
C ALA A 72 -6.79 -4.96 17.42
N GLU A 73 -6.17 -6.15 17.48
CA GLU A 73 -6.85 -7.37 17.91
C GLU A 73 -7.33 -7.27 19.36
N GLU A 74 -6.51 -6.72 20.27
CA GLU A 74 -6.92 -6.50 21.67
C GLU A 74 -8.14 -5.58 21.77
N VAL A 75 -8.21 -4.52 20.94
CA VAL A 75 -9.40 -3.65 20.85
C VAL A 75 -10.61 -4.41 20.29
N VAL A 76 -10.44 -5.15 19.19
CA VAL A 76 -11.52 -5.92 18.56
C VAL A 76 -12.10 -6.99 19.48
N PHE A 77 -11.28 -7.56 20.37
CA PHE A 77 -11.71 -8.52 21.38
C PHE A 77 -12.13 -7.89 22.72
N ASP A 78 -12.35 -6.57 22.76
CA ASP A 78 -12.77 -5.80 23.94
C ASP A 78 -11.84 -5.99 25.16
N ARG A 79 -10.55 -6.28 24.93
CA ARG A 79 -9.54 -6.47 25.99
C ARG A 79 -8.90 -5.15 26.44
N THR A 80 -9.00 -4.12 25.61
CA THR A 80 -8.50 -2.76 25.88
C THR A 80 -9.36 -1.73 25.14
N THR A 81 -9.24 -0.46 25.51
CA THR A 81 -9.90 0.64 24.80
C THR A 81 -9.06 1.09 23.61
N PRO A 82 -9.66 1.68 22.55
CA PRO A 82 -8.91 2.30 21.46
C PRO A 82 -7.91 3.35 21.94
N GLU A 83 -8.29 4.14 22.95
CA GLU A 83 -7.44 5.18 23.54
C GLU A 83 -6.20 4.60 24.23
N ASP A 84 -6.38 3.56 25.04
CA ASP A 84 -5.28 2.90 25.74
C ASP A 84 -4.36 2.15 24.75
N ALA A 85 -4.94 1.47 23.75
CA ALA A 85 -4.19 0.83 22.68
C ALA A 85 -3.36 1.82 21.87
N ALA A 86 -3.91 2.99 21.55
CA ALA A 86 -3.17 4.06 20.86
C ALA A 86 -2.00 4.59 21.71
N GLY A 87 -2.21 4.71 23.02
CA GLY A 87 -1.17 5.05 23.99
C GLY A 87 -0.03 4.03 23.99
N ALA A 88 -0.37 2.75 24.11
CA ALA A 88 0.60 1.64 24.08
C ALA A 88 1.36 1.58 22.75
N PHE A 89 0.66 1.72 21.62
CA PHE A 89 1.25 1.71 20.29
C PHE A 89 2.33 2.77 20.16
N ARG A 90 2.07 4.00 20.60
CA ARG A 90 3.05 5.10 20.54
C ARG A 90 4.32 4.77 21.31
N VAL A 91 4.19 4.21 22.52
CA VAL A 91 5.34 3.87 23.36
C VAL A 91 6.17 2.74 22.73
N GLU A 92 5.52 1.67 22.29
CA GLU A 92 6.21 0.51 21.72
C GLU A 92 6.86 0.82 20.36
N ALA A 93 6.15 1.55 19.49
CA ALA A 93 6.67 1.98 18.19
C ALA A 93 7.87 2.93 18.35
N GLN A 94 7.80 3.88 19.29
CA GLN A 94 8.94 4.75 19.58
C GLN A 94 10.14 3.94 20.09
N GLY A 95 9.91 2.97 20.98
CA GLY A 95 10.99 2.10 21.45
C GLY A 95 11.63 1.26 20.34
N ILE A 96 10.88 0.88 19.30
CA ILE A 96 11.43 0.23 18.10
C ILE A 96 12.31 1.20 17.30
N LEU A 97 11.85 2.43 17.09
CA LEU A 97 12.59 3.47 16.38
C LEU A 97 13.90 3.82 17.11
N ASP A 98 13.85 4.01 18.42
CA ASP A 98 15.01 4.36 19.25
C ASP A 98 16.11 3.28 19.24
N ARG A 99 15.74 2.01 19.05
CA ARG A 99 16.70 0.91 18.90
C ARG A 99 17.29 0.81 17.50
N TYR A 100 16.63 1.38 16.51
CA TYR A 100 17.08 1.40 15.13
C TYR A 100 18.02 2.57 14.83
N GLU A 101 17.90 3.67 15.57
CA GLU A 101 18.79 4.83 15.45
C GLU A 101 20.16 4.64 16.14
N GLN A 102 20.36 3.54 16.88
CA GLN A 102 21.59 3.21 17.61
C GLN A 102 22.57 2.34 16.82
#